data_AF-A0A7W0PY65-F1
#
_entry.id   AF-A0A7W0PY65-F1
#
_cell.length_a   1.000
_cell.length_b   1.000
_cell.length_c   1.000
_cell.angle_alpha   90.00
_cell.angle_beta   90.00
_cell.angle_gamma   90.00
#
_symmetry.space_group_name_H-M   'P 1'
#
loop_
_entity.id
_entity.type
_entity.pdbx_description
1 polymer ?
#
loop_
_entity_poly.entity_id
_entity_poly.type
_entity_poly.pdbx_seq_one_letter_code
_entity_poly.pdbx_strand_id
1 'polypeptide(L)'
;MVEPWRERIAACRTVADVQEAQDALMRYVVLYPACGSGNFLYVAYRELRRIEAELRRRARDMRRSAGLREQETLAVYFPLTNIKGIELDPFAVQLARVTMWMGHKLAVDELDLEERVLPLVDLSGIRRGDALKLEWPRADAIIGNPPYHGSQRLRGELGDDYVEWLKSEFGIGVKDYAVYWFRKAHERLDTGGRAGLVATNSISQNRNRGPSLEWILETGGTITNAISTQDWSGEAAVDVSIVNWLRAPDAVPARVVLDGQEVDGITSSLRSPTSDITSATRLSVNAGRAFQGPIPVGRGFVLDVEEAERLLNSPTNRDVVRPYLVGDDIVSDPESKPRRYVIDFGFLSYEDAQRYAAPMTIVRERVKPERDQNRDAGFRTSWWRFGRPRGEMRDALAGLSRFVAANRYGKRILFTWQPVSVCPGDIVLVFAMEDDHAIGVLSSLTHQEWARAQSSTLEDRFRYTPTSAFETFPWPQPDEVQREAVAEAGRRLIVRRSEICLERQIGLTKLYNEVDDGAYRDLRGLHDALDEAVAAAYGWPASAAHDAQESNRLLLELNRAIAAGEIEYRPFD
;
A
#
# COMPACT_ATOMS: atom_id res chain seq x y z
N MET A 1 13.69 14.52 15.32
CA MET A 1 14.74 14.64 16.36
C MET A 1 15.11 16.10 16.66
N VAL A 2 15.35 16.95 15.67
CA VAL A 2 15.88 18.31 15.87
C VAL A 2 14.87 19.30 16.48
N GLU A 3 13.67 19.40 15.90
CA GLU A 3 12.69 20.42 16.29
C GLU A 3 12.33 20.44 17.79
N PRO A 4 12.07 19.29 18.44
CA PRO A 4 11.77 19.26 19.87
C PRO A 4 12.88 19.84 20.76
N TRP A 5 14.14 19.70 20.34
CA TRP A 5 15.26 20.30 21.06
C TRP A 5 15.29 21.82 20.89
N ARG A 6 14.99 22.33 19.69
CA ARG A 6 14.88 23.77 19.44
C ARG A 6 13.74 24.40 20.24
N GLU A 7 12.59 23.75 20.29
CA GLU A 7 11.46 24.16 21.13
C GLU A 7 11.85 24.19 22.61
N ARG A 8 12.54 23.16 23.11
CA ARG A 8 13.04 23.10 24.49
C ARG A 8 14.04 24.24 24.79
N ILE A 9 14.95 24.54 23.85
CA ILE A 9 15.90 25.66 23.97
C ILE A 9 15.15 27.00 24.03
N ALA A 10 14.16 27.20 23.17
CA ALA A 10 13.37 28.43 23.11
C ALA A 10 12.52 28.63 24.39
N ALA A 11 12.06 27.54 25.00
CA ALA A 11 11.29 27.55 26.24
C ALA A 11 12.13 27.87 27.49
N CYS A 12 13.46 27.71 27.44
CA CYS A 12 14.34 28.01 28.57
C CYS A 12 14.23 29.50 28.98
N ARG A 13 14.00 29.74 30.27
CA ARG A 13 13.90 31.08 30.90
C ARG A 13 15.05 31.36 31.87
N THR A 14 15.65 30.33 32.44
CA THR A 14 16.76 30.43 33.39
C THR A 14 18.01 29.68 32.92
N VAL A 15 19.17 30.01 33.49
CA VAL A 15 20.41 29.24 33.26
C VAL A 15 20.27 27.79 33.74
N ALA A 16 19.46 27.54 34.77
CA ALA A 16 19.18 26.19 35.26
C ALA A 16 18.40 25.36 34.23
N ASP A 17 17.42 25.96 33.53
CA ASP A 17 16.66 25.28 32.48
C ASP A 17 17.58 24.83 31.33
N VAL A 18 18.54 25.69 30.96
CA VAL A 18 19.53 25.37 29.91
C VAL A 18 20.47 24.26 30.36
N GLN A 19 20.90 24.27 31.63
CA GLN A 19 21.72 23.20 32.20
C GLN A 19 20.97 21.86 32.17
N GLU A 20 19.70 21.85 32.57
CA GLU A 20 18.87 20.65 32.55
C GLU A 20 18.67 20.11 31.13
N ALA A 21 18.45 21.00 30.16
CA ALA A 21 18.36 20.63 28.75
C ALA A 21 19.68 20.05 28.23
N GLN A 22 20.82 20.63 28.62
CA GLN A 22 22.14 20.11 28.26
C GLN A 22 22.39 18.73 28.89
N ASP A 23 22.11 18.55 30.18
CA ASP A 23 22.27 17.26 30.87
C ASP A 23 21.41 16.17 30.24
N ALA A 24 20.19 16.51 29.82
CA ALA A 24 19.33 15.62 29.06
C ALA A 24 19.92 15.28 27.69
N LEU A 25 20.47 16.27 26.97
CA LEU A 25 21.10 16.06 25.67
C LEU A 25 22.30 15.12 25.79
N MET A 26 23.13 15.26 26.84
CA MET A 26 24.30 14.40 27.07
C MET A 26 23.94 12.93 27.34
N ARG A 27 22.70 12.65 27.74
CA ARG A 27 22.18 11.28 27.97
C ARG A 27 21.41 10.71 26.78
N TYR A 28 21.13 11.54 25.77
CA TYR A 28 20.29 11.17 24.63
C TYR A 28 20.99 10.15 23.74
N VAL A 29 20.37 9.00 23.50
CA VAL A 29 20.89 7.89 22.71
C VAL A 29 20.12 7.74 21.40
N VAL A 30 20.88 7.63 20.30
CA VAL A 30 20.34 7.37 18.96
C VAL A 30 20.73 5.97 18.51
N LEU A 31 19.76 5.20 18.02
CA LEU A 31 19.99 3.88 17.43
C LEU A 31 19.60 3.87 15.94
N TYR A 32 20.47 3.34 15.10
CA TYR A 32 20.13 2.94 13.72
C TYR A 32 20.27 1.41 13.55
N PRO A 33 19.15 0.65 13.59
CA PRO A 33 19.18 -0.82 13.60
C PRO A 33 19.25 -1.46 12.20
N ALA A 34 19.82 -0.77 11.21
CA ALA A 34 20.15 -1.27 9.88
C ALA A 34 21.15 -0.30 9.22
N CYS A 35 22.26 -0.02 9.90
CA CYS A 35 22.94 1.26 9.73
C CYS A 35 23.72 1.45 8.42
N GLY A 36 23.96 0.37 7.66
CA GLY A 36 24.76 0.42 6.44
C GLY A 36 26.10 1.14 6.69
N SER A 37 26.43 2.10 5.83
CA SER A 37 27.64 2.92 5.93
C SER A 37 27.63 3.98 7.05
N GLY A 38 26.55 4.09 7.83
CA GLY A 38 26.42 5.03 8.94
C GLY A 38 25.98 6.45 8.57
N ASN A 39 25.50 6.71 7.35
CA ASN A 39 25.15 8.06 6.91
C ASN A 39 24.08 8.75 7.79
N PHE A 40 23.01 8.06 8.15
CA PHE A 40 21.99 8.61 9.06
C PHE A 40 22.54 8.86 10.47
N LEU A 41 23.46 8.01 10.96
CA LEU A 41 24.12 8.21 12.25
C LEU A 41 24.98 9.48 12.23
N TYR A 42 25.72 9.71 11.14
CA TYR A 42 26.52 10.91 10.96
C TYR A 42 25.66 12.18 10.93
N VAL A 43 24.59 12.19 10.13
CA VAL A 43 23.68 13.35 10.05
C VAL A 43 23.05 13.61 11.42
N ALA A 44 22.56 12.57 12.09
CA ALA A 44 21.98 12.69 13.43
C ALA A 44 22.98 13.29 14.43
N TYR A 45 24.21 12.78 14.46
CA TYR A 45 25.26 13.29 15.33
C TYR A 45 25.58 14.76 15.03
N ARG A 46 25.77 15.12 13.76
CA ARG A 46 26.06 16.50 13.36
C ARG A 46 24.96 17.47 13.82
N GLU A 47 23.69 17.12 13.63
CA GLU A 47 22.59 17.97 14.09
C GLU A 47 22.50 18.05 15.63
N LEU A 48 22.82 16.98 16.36
CA LEU A 48 22.90 17.03 17.83
C LEU A 48 24.05 17.92 18.32
N ARG A 49 25.20 17.94 17.62
CA ARG A 49 26.30 18.88 17.92
C ARG A 49 25.90 20.33 17.65
N ARG A 50 25.10 20.60 16.61
CA ARG A 50 24.56 21.93 16.35
C ARG A 50 23.58 22.39 17.43
N ILE A 51 22.70 21.49 17.90
CA ILE A 51 21.80 21.72 19.04
C ILE A 51 22.61 22.03 20.31
N GLU A 52 23.67 21.26 20.56
CA GLU A 52 24.58 21.51 21.67
C GLU A 52 25.19 22.92 21.61
N ALA A 53 25.68 23.33 20.43
CA ALA A 53 26.25 24.67 20.24
C ALA A 53 25.19 25.78 20.44
N GLU A 54 23.94 25.53 20.08
CA GLU A 54 22.81 26.43 20.32
C GLU A 54 22.51 26.58 21.82
N LEU A 55 22.44 25.47 22.57
CA LEU A 55 22.30 25.47 24.04
C LEU A 55 23.43 26.28 24.70
N ARG A 56 24.68 26.06 24.30
CA ARG A 56 25.84 26.78 24.84
C ARG A 56 25.76 28.28 24.57
N ARG A 57 25.34 28.70 23.36
CA ARG A 57 25.08 30.13 23.08
C ARG A 57 24.00 30.68 23.99
N ARG A 58 22.86 29.99 24.12
CA ARG A 58 21.75 30.42 24.98
C ARG A 58 22.18 30.59 26.44
N ALA A 59 22.98 29.67 26.97
CA ALA A 59 23.53 29.76 28.32
C ALA A 59 24.44 30.99 28.50
N ARG A 60 25.33 31.26 27.53
CA ARG A 60 26.23 32.44 27.57
C ARG A 60 25.44 33.74 27.56
N ASP A 61 24.46 33.86 26.67
CA ASP A 61 23.62 35.07 26.57
C ASP A 61 22.87 35.32 27.88
N MET A 62 22.26 34.28 28.48
CA MET A 62 21.56 34.40 29.75
C MET A 62 22.48 34.80 30.92
N ARG A 63 23.68 34.21 31.02
CA ARG A 63 24.65 34.57 32.06
C ARG A 63 25.10 36.02 31.92
N ARG A 64 25.36 36.46 30.69
CA ARG A 64 25.75 37.83 30.39
C ARG A 64 24.63 38.82 30.77
N SER A 65 23.38 38.52 30.41
CA SER A 65 22.22 39.35 30.81
C SER A 65 22.01 39.39 32.32
N ALA A 66 22.40 38.35 33.05
CA ALA A 66 22.31 38.29 34.51
C ALA A 66 23.52 38.90 35.24
N GLY A 67 24.52 39.45 34.52
CA GLY A 67 25.74 39.98 35.12
C GLY A 67 26.64 38.93 35.77
N LEU A 68 26.43 37.65 35.46
CA LEU A 68 27.22 36.54 35.96
C LEU A 68 28.53 36.45 35.18
N ARG A 69 29.63 36.07 35.84
CA ARG A 69 30.90 35.78 35.17
C ARG A 69 30.70 34.67 34.15
N GLU A 70 31.39 34.77 33.01
CA GLU A 70 31.59 33.64 32.12
C GLU A 70 32.33 32.55 32.90
N GLN A 71 31.60 31.52 33.32
CA GLN A 71 32.20 30.24 33.63
C GLN A 71 32.69 29.65 32.31
N GLU A 72 33.92 29.12 32.29
CA GLU A 72 34.37 28.19 31.26
C GLU A 72 33.25 27.16 31.06
N THR A 73 32.67 27.15 29.86
CA THR A 73 31.57 26.27 29.49
C THR A 73 31.89 24.83 29.88
N LEU A 74 30.88 24.09 30.33
CA LEU A 74 30.98 22.66 30.69
C LEU A 74 31.88 21.94 29.68
N ALA A 75 32.98 21.36 30.16
CA ALA A 75 33.97 20.68 29.34
C ALA A 75 33.46 19.37 28.69
N VAL A 76 32.17 19.08 28.78
CA VAL A 76 31.54 17.83 28.34
C VAL A 76 30.81 18.07 27.03
N TYR A 77 31.25 17.38 25.99
CA TYR A 77 30.65 17.37 24.67
C TYR A 77 29.67 16.20 24.50
N PHE A 78 28.71 16.32 23.58
CA PHE A 78 27.77 15.21 23.30
C PHE A 78 28.55 13.92 22.97
N PRO A 79 28.37 12.82 23.72
CA PRO A 79 29.20 11.63 23.58
C PRO A 79 28.96 10.92 22.24
N LEU A 80 30.03 10.70 21.46
CA LEU A 80 29.95 9.90 20.23
C LEU A 80 29.47 8.46 20.51
N THR A 81 29.74 7.93 21.72
CA THR A 81 29.28 6.61 22.19
C THR A 81 27.75 6.50 22.34
N ASN A 82 27.02 7.62 22.39
CA ASN A 82 25.56 7.62 22.41
C ASN A 82 24.95 7.35 21.01
N ILE A 83 25.78 7.32 19.96
CA ILE A 83 25.38 6.97 18.60
C ILE A 83 25.63 5.47 18.38
N LYS A 84 24.55 4.69 18.25
CA LYS A 84 24.58 3.23 18.18
C LYS A 84 24.06 2.70 16.86
N GLY A 85 24.60 1.58 16.39
CA GLY A 85 24.25 0.99 15.10
C GLY A 85 24.24 -0.54 15.13
N ILE A 86 23.37 -1.14 14.32
CA ILE A 86 23.38 -2.59 14.06
C ILE A 86 23.40 -2.79 12.55
N GLU A 87 24.30 -3.62 12.06
CA GLU A 87 24.45 -3.93 10.63
C GLU A 87 24.87 -5.39 10.43
N LEU A 88 24.35 -6.04 9.40
CA LEU A 88 24.62 -7.45 9.11
C LEU A 88 26.00 -7.63 8.43
N ASP A 89 26.33 -6.73 7.49
CA ASP A 89 27.58 -6.76 6.75
C ASP A 89 28.77 -6.26 7.61
N PRO A 90 29.78 -7.11 7.89
CA PRO A 90 30.95 -6.70 8.66
C PRO A 90 31.72 -5.53 8.04
N PHE A 91 31.73 -5.39 6.71
CA PHE A 91 32.42 -4.28 6.05
C PHE A 91 31.70 -2.95 6.31
N ALA A 92 30.38 -2.91 6.08
CA ALA A 92 29.54 -1.76 6.40
C ALA A 92 29.65 -1.33 7.88
N VAL A 93 29.76 -2.27 8.84
CA VAL A 93 30.01 -1.94 10.26
C VAL A 93 31.31 -1.15 10.45
N GLN A 94 32.41 -1.57 9.81
CA GLN A 94 33.69 -0.83 9.91
C GLN A 94 33.60 0.53 9.22
N LEU A 95 32.96 0.58 8.05
CA LEU A 95 32.74 1.82 7.33
C LEU A 95 31.95 2.83 8.17
N ALA A 96 30.86 2.39 8.83
CA ALA A 96 30.08 3.23 9.72
C ALA A 96 30.90 3.82 10.87
N ARG A 97 31.81 3.04 11.48
CA ARG A 97 32.70 3.55 12.54
C ARG A 97 33.65 4.62 12.01
N VAL A 98 34.25 4.41 10.84
CA VAL A 98 35.10 5.42 10.19
C VAL A 98 34.31 6.68 9.86
N THR A 99 33.10 6.54 9.29
CA THR A 99 32.19 7.66 9.02
C THR A 99 31.91 8.46 10.29
N MET A 100 31.69 7.80 11.43
CA MET A 100 31.45 8.49 12.70
C MET A 100 32.69 9.19 13.27
N TRP A 101 33.86 8.58 13.23
CA TRP A 101 35.10 9.24 13.66
C TRP A 101 35.43 10.46 12.79
N MET A 102 35.25 10.35 11.47
CA MET A 102 35.40 11.48 10.55
C MET A 102 34.34 12.56 10.82
N GLY A 103 33.09 12.14 11.03
CA GLY A 103 31.99 13.03 11.39
C GLY A 103 32.23 13.79 12.70
N HIS A 104 32.89 13.16 13.68
CA HIS A 104 33.33 13.81 14.91
C HIS A 104 34.32 14.93 14.63
N LYS A 105 35.38 14.67 13.85
CA LYS A 105 36.34 15.70 13.47
C LYS A 105 35.69 16.85 12.70
N LEU A 106 34.84 16.52 11.72
CA LEU A 106 34.14 17.53 10.91
C LEU A 106 33.23 18.41 11.77
N ALA A 107 32.51 17.84 12.75
CA ALA A 107 31.66 18.62 13.64
C ALA A 107 32.46 19.53 14.58
N VAL A 108 33.63 19.08 15.04
CA VAL A 108 34.56 19.89 15.84
C VAL A 108 35.07 21.09 15.05
N ASP A 109 35.47 20.86 13.78
CA ASP A 109 35.94 21.93 12.88
C ASP A 109 34.81 22.89 12.49
N GLU A 110 33.63 22.38 12.15
CA GLU A 110 32.46 23.17 11.73
C GLU A 110 32.01 24.14 12.84
N LEU A 111 32.09 23.71 14.09
CA LEU A 111 31.58 24.45 15.26
C LEU A 111 32.68 25.18 16.05
N ASP A 112 33.92 25.15 15.56
CA ASP A 112 35.10 25.77 16.19
C ASP A 112 35.26 25.38 17.67
N LEU A 113 35.27 24.07 17.94
CA LEU A 113 35.28 23.52 19.30
C LEU A 113 36.70 23.08 19.73
N GLU A 114 37.05 23.36 20.98
CA GLU A 114 38.29 22.89 21.61
C GLU A 114 38.12 21.45 22.15
N GLU A 115 37.67 20.53 21.30
CA GLU A 115 37.50 19.11 21.65
C GLU A 115 38.62 18.26 21.05
N ARG A 116 39.22 17.37 21.86
CA ARG A 116 40.19 16.40 21.36
C ARG A 116 39.48 15.27 20.63
N VAL A 117 39.86 15.07 19.36
CA VAL A 117 39.34 13.98 18.51
C VAL A 117 40.15 12.69 18.63
N LEU A 118 41.28 12.72 19.34
CA LEU A 118 42.16 11.59 19.57
C LEU A 118 42.46 11.42 21.07
N PRO A 119 42.57 10.17 21.58
CA PRO A 119 42.47 8.90 20.84
C PRO A 119 41.05 8.62 20.31
N LEU A 120 40.94 7.75 19.32
CA LEU A 120 39.64 7.39 18.73
C LEU A 120 38.71 6.80 19.80
N VAL A 121 37.47 7.29 19.82
CA VAL A 121 36.42 6.82 20.74
C VAL A 121 36.07 5.37 20.42
N ASP A 122 35.82 4.54 21.44
CA ASP A 122 35.32 3.17 21.24
C ASP A 122 33.88 3.19 20.70
N LEU A 123 33.71 2.74 19.46
CA LEU A 123 32.42 2.61 18.78
C LEU A 123 31.95 1.16 18.70
N SER A 124 32.24 0.36 19.74
CA SER A 124 31.68 -0.98 19.94
C SER A 124 30.14 -1.01 19.95
N GLY A 125 29.48 0.13 20.22
CA GLY A 125 28.04 0.33 20.07
C GLY A 125 27.51 0.28 18.63
N ILE A 126 28.38 0.41 17.63
CA ILE A 126 28.10 0.07 16.22
C ILE A 126 28.59 -1.36 16.02
N ARG A 127 27.68 -2.32 15.96
CA ARG A 127 28.01 -3.75 16.03
C ARG A 127 27.41 -4.56 14.88
N ARG A 128 28.06 -5.68 14.61
CA ARG A 128 27.58 -6.66 13.64
C ARG A 128 26.43 -7.48 14.23
N GLY A 129 25.37 -7.69 13.46
CA GLY A 129 24.42 -8.76 13.66
C GLY A 129 23.07 -8.49 13.03
N ASP A 130 22.20 -9.50 13.13
CA ASP A 130 20.82 -9.39 12.67
C ASP A 130 20.00 -8.58 13.67
N ALA A 131 19.62 -7.36 13.27
CA ALA A 131 18.86 -6.46 14.13
C ALA A 131 17.50 -7.04 14.54
N LEU A 132 16.84 -7.85 13.73
CA LEU A 132 15.56 -8.46 14.12
C LEU A 132 15.75 -9.55 15.17
N LYS A 133 16.90 -10.23 15.23
CA LYS A 133 17.22 -11.25 16.24
C LYS A 133 17.89 -10.71 17.49
N LEU A 134 18.60 -9.59 17.39
CA LEU A 134 19.33 -9.02 18.51
C LEU A 134 18.44 -8.20 19.43
N GLU A 135 18.73 -8.25 20.74
CA GLU A 135 18.20 -7.29 21.71
C GLU A 135 18.74 -5.88 21.39
N TRP A 136 17.84 -4.89 21.26
CA TRP A 136 18.23 -3.51 20.96
C TRP A 136 18.62 -2.78 22.24
N PRO A 137 19.71 -1.97 22.22
CA PRO A 137 20.00 -1.10 23.34
C PRO A 137 18.88 -0.09 23.52
N ARG A 138 18.64 0.33 24.77
CA ARG A 138 17.76 1.47 25.07
C ARG A 138 18.19 2.69 24.24
N ALA A 139 17.23 3.35 23.61
CA ALA A 139 17.44 4.52 22.77
C ALA A 139 16.27 5.50 22.90
N ASP A 140 16.58 6.80 22.90
CA ASP A 140 15.58 7.87 22.92
C ASP A 140 15.07 8.18 21.51
N ALA A 141 15.93 7.96 20.50
CA ALA A 141 15.55 7.99 19.09
C ALA A 141 16.01 6.74 18.33
N ILE A 142 15.10 6.18 17.53
CA ILE A 142 15.39 5.12 16.56
C ILE A 142 15.21 5.68 15.14
N ILE A 143 16.26 5.71 14.35
CA ILE A 143 16.23 6.24 12.98
C ILE A 143 16.64 5.16 11.99
N GLY A 144 16.26 5.30 10.72
CA GLY A 144 16.88 4.47 9.70
C GLY A 144 16.13 4.27 8.40
N ASN A 145 16.79 3.55 7.51
CA ASN A 145 16.26 3.03 6.27
C ASN A 145 16.44 1.49 6.22
N PRO A 146 15.50 0.72 6.77
CA PRO A 146 15.52 -0.74 6.70
C PRO A 146 15.47 -1.29 5.26
N PRO A 147 15.94 -2.52 5.02
CA PRO A 147 15.96 -3.14 3.69
C PRO A 147 14.58 -3.35 3.05
N TYR A 148 14.50 -3.16 1.73
CA TYR A 148 13.27 -3.23 0.93
C TYR A 148 13.11 -4.58 0.22
N HIS A 149 12.46 -5.53 0.88
CA HIS A 149 12.15 -6.83 0.29
C HIS A 149 10.64 -7.13 0.36
N GLY A 150 10.01 -7.26 -0.81
CA GLY A 150 8.58 -7.59 -0.91
C GLY A 150 8.29 -9.01 -0.45
N SER A 151 7.15 -9.23 0.20
CA SER A 151 6.84 -10.51 0.87
C SER A 151 6.95 -11.77 -0.03
N GLN A 152 6.79 -11.61 -1.35
CA GLN A 152 6.85 -12.72 -2.31
C GLN A 152 8.29 -13.18 -2.60
N ARG A 153 9.27 -12.29 -2.44
CA ARG A 153 10.70 -12.57 -2.67
C ARG A 153 11.42 -12.99 -1.39
N LEU A 154 10.83 -12.68 -0.23
CA LEU A 154 11.44 -12.87 1.08
C LEU A 154 11.98 -14.28 1.33
N ARG A 155 11.27 -15.35 0.91
CA ARG A 155 11.76 -16.73 1.05
C ARG A 155 12.96 -17.02 0.16
N GLY A 156 12.99 -16.46 -1.05
CA GLY A 156 14.12 -16.61 -1.96
C GLY A 156 15.36 -15.85 -1.47
N GLU A 157 15.17 -14.73 -0.78
CA GLU A 157 16.23 -13.86 -0.29
C GLU A 157 16.77 -14.28 1.08
N LEU A 158 15.90 -14.67 2.02
CA LEU A 158 16.27 -14.97 3.41
C LEU A 158 16.26 -16.47 3.76
N GLY A 159 15.69 -17.31 2.91
CA GLY A 159 15.52 -18.73 3.15
C GLY A 159 14.26 -19.07 3.98
N ASP A 160 13.86 -20.35 3.93
CA ASP A 160 12.61 -20.81 4.54
C ASP A 160 12.63 -20.73 6.07
N ASP A 161 13.72 -21.16 6.71
CA ASP A 161 13.85 -21.16 8.16
C ASP A 161 13.72 -19.75 8.75
N TYR A 162 14.28 -18.75 8.05
CA TYR A 162 14.18 -17.36 8.46
C TYR A 162 12.75 -16.83 8.36
N VAL A 163 12.06 -17.15 7.27
CA VAL A 163 10.66 -16.73 7.08
C VAL A 163 9.72 -17.41 8.07
N GLU A 164 9.95 -18.68 8.41
CA GLU A 164 9.19 -19.35 9.47
C GLU A 164 9.49 -18.74 10.84
N TRP A 165 10.74 -18.39 11.13
CA TRP A 165 11.08 -17.65 12.35
C TRP A 165 10.36 -16.29 12.41
N LEU A 166 10.36 -15.48 11.33
CA LEU A 166 9.64 -14.20 11.28
C LEU A 166 8.14 -14.35 11.56
N LYS A 167 7.52 -15.39 10.99
CA LYS A 167 6.10 -15.69 11.22
C LYS A 167 5.82 -16.02 12.68
N SER A 168 6.68 -16.85 13.28
CA SER A 168 6.55 -17.28 14.68
C SER A 168 6.80 -16.14 15.66
N GLU A 169 7.83 -15.34 15.42
CA GLU A 169 8.26 -14.26 16.32
C GLU A 169 7.24 -13.12 16.37
N PHE A 170 6.76 -12.67 15.21
CA PHE A 170 5.90 -11.48 15.14
C PHE A 170 4.40 -11.78 15.07
N GLY A 171 4.00 -13.01 14.71
CA GLY A 171 2.59 -13.42 14.66
C GLY A 171 1.74 -12.75 13.56
N ILE A 172 2.34 -12.01 12.63
CA ILE A 172 1.64 -11.20 11.60
C ILE A 172 1.64 -11.85 10.20
N GLY A 173 2.10 -13.09 10.08
CA GLY A 173 2.36 -13.76 8.81
C GLY A 173 3.50 -13.11 8.01
N VAL A 174 3.65 -13.48 6.73
CA VAL A 174 4.72 -12.93 5.89
C VAL A 174 4.33 -11.57 5.33
N LYS A 175 5.09 -10.54 5.70
CA LYS A 175 4.95 -9.16 5.22
C LYS A 175 6.22 -8.66 4.54
N ASP A 176 6.15 -7.47 3.95
CA ASP A 176 7.34 -6.81 3.41
C ASP A 176 8.35 -6.56 4.53
N TYR A 177 9.64 -6.67 4.25
CA TYR A 177 10.65 -6.84 5.29
C TYR A 177 10.80 -5.63 6.22
N ALA A 178 10.59 -4.41 5.72
CA ALA A 178 10.61 -3.20 6.53
C ALA A 178 9.54 -3.19 7.64
N VAL A 179 8.41 -3.90 7.48
CA VAL A 179 7.32 -3.97 8.48
C VAL A 179 7.84 -4.45 9.84
N TYR A 180 8.76 -5.42 9.87
CA TYR A 180 9.31 -5.96 11.11
C TYR A 180 10.18 -4.94 11.86
N TRP A 181 10.84 -4.01 11.15
CA TRP A 181 11.57 -2.89 11.78
C TRP A 181 10.64 -1.87 12.39
N PHE A 182 9.51 -1.55 11.74
CA PHE A 182 8.51 -0.65 12.30
C PHE A 182 7.92 -1.22 13.60
N ARG A 183 7.57 -2.51 13.59
CA ARG A 183 7.10 -3.23 14.79
C ARG A 183 8.12 -3.19 15.91
N LYS A 184 9.33 -3.68 15.64
CA LYS A 184 10.39 -3.76 16.65
C LYS A 184 10.82 -2.37 17.16
N ALA A 185 10.88 -1.36 16.31
CA ALA A 185 11.20 0.00 16.74
C ALA A 185 10.18 0.54 17.73
N HIS A 186 8.89 0.44 17.41
CA HIS A 186 7.86 0.92 18.31
C HIS A 186 7.84 0.15 19.64
N GLU A 187 8.03 -1.17 19.62
CA GLU A 187 8.13 -2.01 20.84
C GLU A 187 9.31 -1.63 21.74
N ARG A 188 10.42 -1.17 21.14
CA ARG A 188 11.67 -0.85 21.85
C ARG A 188 11.81 0.62 22.27
N LEU A 189 10.86 1.47 21.90
CA LEU A 189 10.80 2.84 22.39
C LEU A 189 10.17 2.90 23.78
N ASP A 190 10.83 3.65 24.67
CA ASP A 190 10.22 4.10 25.92
C ASP A 190 9.13 5.15 25.64
N THR A 191 8.28 5.41 26.65
CA THR A 191 7.33 6.53 26.63
C THR A 191 8.06 7.85 26.38
N GLY A 192 7.55 8.67 25.45
CA GLY A 192 8.19 9.90 24.97
C GLY A 192 9.30 9.68 23.94
N GLY A 193 9.73 8.43 23.71
CA GLY A 193 10.71 8.06 22.69
C GLY A 193 10.21 8.30 21.28
N ARG A 194 11.14 8.48 20.34
CA ARG A 194 10.82 8.86 18.95
C ARG A 194 11.39 7.85 17.96
N ALA A 195 10.69 7.62 16.85
CA ALA A 195 11.28 6.94 15.72
C ALA A 195 11.02 7.65 14.40
N GLY A 196 11.91 7.44 13.44
CA GLY A 196 11.86 7.98 12.09
C GLY A 196 12.43 6.97 11.10
N LEU A 197 11.57 6.26 10.37
CA LEU A 197 11.98 5.21 9.45
C LEU A 197 11.53 5.49 8.02
N VAL A 198 12.34 5.03 7.06
CA VAL A 198 12.02 5.00 5.63
C VAL A 198 11.53 3.60 5.25
N ALA A 199 10.53 3.51 4.37
CA ALA A 199 10.12 2.24 3.77
C ALA A 199 9.55 2.51 2.36
N THR A 200 9.33 1.45 1.58
CA THR A 200 8.53 1.55 0.36
C THR A 200 7.14 2.11 0.68
N ASN A 201 6.53 2.87 -0.23
CA ASN A 201 5.21 3.48 -0.01
C ASN A 201 4.09 2.47 0.30
N SER A 202 4.32 1.19 -0.03
CA SER A 202 3.47 0.08 0.40
C SER A 202 3.31 -0.06 1.92
N ILE A 203 4.15 0.59 2.76
CA ILE A 203 4.05 0.54 4.23
C ILE A 203 2.72 1.09 4.76
N SER A 204 2.15 2.09 4.09
CA SER A 204 0.87 2.70 4.43
C SER A 204 -0.32 2.06 3.70
N GLN A 205 -0.09 0.99 2.94
CA GLN A 205 -1.07 0.40 2.05
C GLN A 205 -1.38 -1.07 2.37
N ASN A 206 -2.61 -1.49 2.08
CA ASN A 206 -3.07 -2.88 2.08
C ASN A 206 -2.64 -3.69 3.32
N ARG A 207 -1.99 -4.84 3.07
CA ARG A 207 -1.59 -5.87 4.04
C ARG A 207 -0.43 -5.44 4.94
N ASN A 208 0.32 -4.39 4.59
CA ASN A 208 1.44 -3.92 5.40
C ASN A 208 1.00 -2.85 6.40
N ARG A 209 -0.01 -2.03 6.06
CA ARG A 209 -0.56 -0.96 6.90
C ARG A 209 -0.95 -1.44 8.29
N GLY A 210 -1.83 -2.45 8.33
CA GLY A 210 -2.33 -3.08 9.56
C GLY A 210 -1.21 -3.45 10.55
N PRO A 211 -0.30 -4.36 10.19
CA PRO A 211 0.78 -4.80 11.07
C PRO A 211 1.95 -3.81 11.19
N SER A 212 1.85 -2.58 10.71
CA SER A 212 2.89 -1.56 10.88
C SER A 212 2.30 -0.28 11.48
N LEU A 213 1.86 0.66 10.66
CA LEU A 213 1.42 2.00 11.07
C LEU A 213 0.12 1.97 11.86
N GLU A 214 -0.85 1.13 11.49
CA GLU A 214 -2.12 1.00 12.21
C GLU A 214 -1.87 0.41 13.60
N TRP A 215 -1.12 -0.68 13.69
CA TRP A 215 -0.67 -1.23 14.97
C TRP A 215 0.09 -0.21 15.81
N ILE A 216 1.01 0.57 15.22
CA ILE A 216 1.73 1.64 15.91
C ILE A 216 0.75 2.65 16.55
N LEU A 217 -0.26 3.11 15.81
CA LEU A 217 -1.25 4.05 16.33
C LEU A 217 -2.10 3.40 17.44
N GLU A 218 -2.55 2.16 17.24
CA GLU A 218 -3.37 1.41 18.22
C GLU A 218 -2.62 1.11 19.53
N THR A 219 -1.29 0.95 19.49
CA THR A 219 -0.47 0.67 20.67
C THR A 219 0.18 1.91 21.30
N GLY A 220 -0.47 3.07 21.09
CA GLY A 220 -0.14 4.34 21.72
C GLY A 220 0.87 5.18 20.94
N GLY A 221 1.05 4.92 19.66
CA GLY A 221 1.90 5.74 18.79
C GLY A 221 1.16 6.97 18.26
N THR A 222 1.91 8.04 17.98
CA THR A 222 1.37 9.21 17.28
C THR A 222 2.32 9.62 16.17
N ILE A 223 1.88 9.55 14.92
CA ILE A 223 2.66 10.01 13.77
C ILE A 223 2.69 11.54 13.81
N THR A 224 3.89 12.12 13.91
CA THR A 224 4.09 13.58 14.02
C THR A 224 4.54 14.22 12.73
N ASN A 225 5.22 13.45 11.87
CA ASN A 225 5.66 13.94 10.58
C ASN A 225 5.77 12.78 9.59
N ALA A 226 5.23 12.97 8.38
CA ALA A 226 5.40 12.00 7.31
C ALA A 226 5.55 12.64 5.94
N ILE A 227 6.27 11.94 5.06
CA ILE A 227 6.19 12.10 3.61
C ILE A 227 5.48 10.86 3.10
N SER A 228 4.28 11.05 2.53
CA SER A 228 3.39 9.97 2.12
C SER A 228 3.99 9.19 0.95
N THR A 229 4.56 9.87 -0.04
CA THR A 229 5.24 9.27 -1.20
C THR A 229 6.25 10.25 -1.79
N GLN A 230 7.45 9.78 -2.09
CA GLN A 230 8.45 10.50 -2.89
C GLN A 230 9.30 9.51 -3.70
N ASP A 231 9.74 9.94 -4.87
CA ASP A 231 10.69 9.19 -5.70
C ASP A 231 12.01 9.04 -4.94
N TRP A 232 12.55 7.83 -4.88
CA TRP A 232 13.88 7.60 -4.30
C TRP A 232 14.97 8.14 -5.22
N SER A 233 15.76 9.10 -4.73
CA SER A 233 16.83 9.73 -5.51
C SER A 233 18.08 8.85 -5.74
N GLY A 234 18.04 7.58 -5.34
CA GLY A 234 19.15 6.62 -5.50
C GLY A 234 18.99 5.73 -6.74
N GLU A 235 19.80 4.68 -6.82
CA GLU A 235 19.81 3.77 -7.98
C GLU A 235 18.56 2.85 -8.06
N ALA A 236 17.80 2.74 -6.97
CA ALA A 236 16.58 1.94 -6.93
C ALA A 236 15.38 2.73 -7.43
N ALA A 237 14.71 2.24 -8.49
CA ALA A 237 13.44 2.76 -8.99
C ALA A 237 12.29 2.35 -8.06
N VAL A 238 12.12 3.09 -6.96
CA VAL A 238 11.10 2.81 -5.95
C VAL A 238 10.61 4.10 -5.31
N ASP A 239 9.31 4.14 -5.00
CA ASP A 239 8.72 5.22 -4.21
C ASP A 239 8.79 4.88 -2.73
N VAL A 240 9.17 5.86 -1.91
CA VAL A 240 9.32 5.67 -0.47
C VAL A 240 8.39 6.57 0.33
N SER A 241 8.02 6.11 1.51
CA SER A 241 7.45 6.92 2.58
C SER A 241 8.48 7.14 3.67
N ILE A 242 8.47 8.32 4.28
CA ILE A 242 9.25 8.63 5.49
C ILE A 242 8.26 8.86 6.60
N VAL A 243 8.35 8.12 7.70
CA VAL A 243 7.37 8.20 8.79
C VAL A 243 8.08 8.41 10.12
N ASN A 244 7.70 9.48 10.81
CA ASN A 244 8.20 9.84 12.13
C ASN A 244 7.06 9.80 13.15
N TRP A 245 7.26 9.10 14.26
CA TRP A 245 6.26 8.96 15.31
C TRP A 245 6.83 9.05 16.72
N LEU A 246 5.94 9.32 17.67
CA LEU A 246 6.17 9.31 19.12
C LEU A 246 5.55 8.06 19.74
N ARG A 247 6.19 7.52 20.79
CA ARG A 247 5.59 6.48 21.63
C ARG A 247 4.93 7.13 22.85
N ALA A 248 3.62 6.93 22.97
CA ALA A 248 2.77 7.35 24.09
C ALA A 248 3.10 8.79 24.57
N PRO A 249 2.93 9.81 23.71
CA PRO A 249 3.23 11.17 24.13
C PRO A 249 2.27 11.64 25.23
N ASP A 250 2.79 12.33 26.25
CA ASP A 250 1.98 12.84 27.37
C ASP A 250 0.99 13.94 26.97
N ALA A 251 1.22 14.58 25.81
CA ALA A 251 0.37 15.60 25.25
C ALA A 251 0.25 15.40 23.74
N VAL A 252 -0.86 15.90 23.17
CA VAL A 252 -1.04 15.97 21.72
C VAL A 252 0.10 16.79 21.13
N PRO A 253 0.81 16.29 20.11
CA PRO A 253 1.87 17.04 19.46
C PRO A 253 1.35 18.40 18.97
N ALA A 254 2.02 19.48 19.35
CA ALA A 254 1.59 20.84 19.00
C ALA A 254 1.58 21.09 17.48
N ARG A 255 2.38 20.33 16.73
CA ARG A 255 2.50 20.44 15.28
C ARG A 255 2.64 19.06 14.65
N VAL A 256 1.80 18.78 13.66
CA VAL A 256 1.83 17.55 12.86
C VAL A 256 1.93 17.94 11.39
N VAL A 257 2.87 17.33 10.65
CA VAL A 257 3.19 17.75 9.27
C VAL A 257 3.15 16.56 8.31
N LEU A 258 2.32 16.64 7.28
CA LEU A 258 2.20 15.66 6.21
C LEU A 258 2.55 16.32 4.87
N ASP A 259 3.52 15.77 4.14
CA ASP A 259 3.95 16.27 2.83
C ASP A 259 4.30 17.77 2.82
N GLY A 260 4.87 18.24 3.94
CA GLY A 260 5.25 19.64 4.15
C GLY A 260 4.11 20.56 4.59
N GLN A 261 2.88 20.07 4.71
CA GLN A 261 1.70 20.82 5.15
C GLN A 261 1.33 20.48 6.60
N GLU A 262 0.87 21.47 7.35
CA GLU A 262 0.38 21.27 8.72
C GLU A 262 -1.03 20.69 8.69
N VAL A 263 -1.28 19.65 9.50
CA VAL A 263 -2.54 18.89 9.53
C VAL A 263 -2.93 18.57 10.97
N ASP A 264 -4.21 18.30 11.22
CA ASP A 264 -4.72 17.98 12.56
C ASP A 264 -4.27 16.60 13.08
N GLY A 265 -3.79 15.75 12.18
CA GLY A 265 -3.29 14.41 12.50
C GLY A 265 -2.80 13.68 11.25
N ILE A 266 -2.22 12.50 11.44
CA ILE A 266 -1.81 11.62 10.35
C ILE A 266 -2.28 10.21 10.67
N THR A 267 -3.07 9.62 9.77
CA THR A 267 -3.57 8.25 9.93
C THR A 267 -2.57 7.21 9.45
N SER A 268 -2.89 5.93 9.62
CA SER A 268 -2.04 4.82 9.18
C SER A 268 -1.88 4.73 7.66
N SER A 269 -2.76 5.38 6.89
CA SER A 269 -2.65 5.52 5.43
C SER A 269 -1.79 6.71 4.99
N LEU A 270 -1.19 7.44 5.94
CA LEU A 270 -0.44 8.67 5.72
C LEU A 270 -1.29 9.77 5.06
N ARG A 271 -2.51 9.96 5.58
CA ARG A 271 -3.45 11.02 5.17
C ARG A 271 -3.88 11.83 6.39
N SER A 272 -4.41 13.03 6.15
CA SER A 272 -5.13 13.77 7.19
C SER A 272 -6.40 12.99 7.62
N PRO A 273 -6.76 12.93 8.91
CA PRO A 273 -7.97 12.27 9.40
C PRO A 273 -9.26 12.71 8.70
N THR A 274 -9.39 14.00 8.39
CA THR A 274 -10.54 14.57 7.67
C THR A 274 -10.60 14.12 6.21
N SER A 275 -9.50 13.60 5.67
CA SER A 275 -9.37 13.11 4.29
C SER A 275 -9.09 11.61 4.22
N ASP A 276 -9.13 10.89 5.35
CA ASP A 276 -8.80 9.46 5.36
C ASP A 276 -10.01 8.60 4.99
N ILE A 277 -10.29 8.64 3.70
CA ILE A 277 -11.28 7.80 3.03
C ILE A 277 -10.97 6.31 3.27
N THR A 278 -9.69 5.93 3.47
CA THR A 278 -9.27 4.53 3.66
C THR A 278 -9.67 3.90 5.00
N SER A 279 -10.35 4.67 5.86
CA SER A 279 -10.98 4.21 7.11
C SER A 279 -12.35 3.56 6.91
N ALA A 280 -12.84 3.48 5.68
CA ALA A 280 -14.13 2.89 5.36
C ALA A 280 -14.24 1.42 5.82
N THR A 281 -15.39 1.08 6.38
CA THR A 281 -15.68 -0.27 6.87
C THR A 281 -16.28 -1.13 5.76
N ARG A 282 -15.99 -2.43 5.78
CA ARG A 282 -16.64 -3.37 4.85
C ARG A 282 -18.12 -3.50 5.19
N LEU A 283 -18.95 -3.35 4.17
CA LEU A 283 -20.40 -3.50 4.25
C LEU A 283 -20.77 -4.94 3.89
N SER A 284 -21.37 -5.67 4.83
CA SER A 284 -21.68 -7.09 4.68
C SER A 284 -22.57 -7.38 3.46
N VAL A 285 -23.46 -6.47 3.09
CA VAL A 285 -24.33 -6.60 1.91
C VAL A 285 -23.58 -6.64 0.58
N ASN A 286 -22.34 -6.11 0.53
CA ASN A 286 -21.51 -6.13 -0.68
C ASN A 286 -20.73 -7.45 -0.84
N ALA A 287 -20.65 -8.27 0.21
CA ALA A 287 -19.89 -9.51 0.17
C ALA A 287 -20.45 -10.48 -0.88
N GLY A 288 -19.57 -11.32 -1.46
CA GLY A 288 -19.96 -12.37 -2.41
C GLY A 288 -20.44 -11.86 -3.78
N ARG A 289 -20.16 -10.61 -4.14
CA ARG A 289 -20.55 -10.02 -5.44
C ARG A 289 -19.37 -9.66 -6.33
N ALA A 290 -18.18 -9.42 -5.77
CA ALA A 290 -16.99 -9.04 -6.53
C ALA A 290 -15.83 -10.01 -6.26
N PHE A 291 -15.20 -10.48 -7.32
CA PHE A 291 -14.22 -11.56 -7.27
C PHE A 291 -13.01 -11.28 -8.17
N GLN A 292 -11.95 -12.03 -7.91
CA GLN A 292 -10.87 -12.23 -8.87
C GLN A 292 -11.16 -13.52 -9.67
N GLY A 293 -10.89 -13.51 -10.97
CA GLY A 293 -10.98 -14.71 -11.79
C GLY A 293 -10.08 -15.88 -11.32
N PRO A 294 -10.35 -17.11 -11.79
CA PRO A 294 -9.54 -18.28 -11.52
C PRO A 294 -8.06 -18.11 -11.90
N ILE A 295 -7.18 -18.81 -11.17
CA ILE A 295 -5.74 -18.79 -11.42
C ILE A 295 -5.30 -20.17 -11.93
N PRO A 296 -5.02 -20.32 -13.24
CA PRO A 296 -4.63 -21.61 -13.80
C PRO A 296 -3.34 -22.16 -13.18
N VAL A 297 -2.31 -21.31 -13.02
CA VAL A 297 -0.95 -21.70 -12.61
C VAL A 297 -0.38 -22.76 -13.56
N GLY A 298 0.16 -22.30 -14.69
CA GLY A 298 0.72 -23.15 -15.76
C GLY A 298 0.17 -22.71 -17.12
N ARG A 299 1.06 -22.40 -18.08
CA ARG A 299 0.63 -21.93 -19.41
C ARG A 299 -0.03 -23.04 -20.25
N GLY A 300 0.23 -24.30 -19.91
CA GLY A 300 -0.30 -25.48 -20.61
C GLY A 300 -1.82 -25.64 -20.58
N PHE A 301 -2.55 -24.86 -19.78
CA PHE A 301 -4.03 -24.82 -19.80
C PHE A 301 -4.59 -23.94 -20.92
N VAL A 302 -3.82 -22.97 -21.42
CA VAL A 302 -4.27 -21.98 -22.40
C VAL A 302 -4.08 -22.57 -23.80
N LEU A 303 -5.09 -22.37 -24.63
CA LEU A 303 -5.17 -22.84 -26.01
C LEU A 303 -5.21 -21.65 -26.96
N ASP A 304 -4.61 -21.82 -28.13
CA ASP A 304 -4.92 -20.95 -29.26
C ASP A 304 -6.32 -21.27 -29.85
N VAL A 305 -6.77 -20.43 -30.78
CA VAL A 305 -8.11 -20.54 -31.37
C VAL A 305 -8.26 -21.85 -32.17
N GLU A 306 -7.24 -22.23 -32.94
CA GLU A 306 -7.29 -23.42 -33.79
C GLU A 306 -7.34 -24.72 -32.97
N GLU A 307 -6.56 -24.78 -31.88
CA GLU A 307 -6.59 -25.88 -30.91
C GLU A 307 -7.97 -26.01 -30.27
N ALA A 308 -8.56 -24.90 -29.85
CA ALA A 308 -9.86 -24.88 -29.24
C ALA A 308 -10.96 -25.34 -30.21
N GLU A 309 -10.96 -24.83 -31.45
CA GLU A 309 -11.91 -25.25 -32.49
C GLU A 309 -11.85 -26.75 -32.75
N ARG A 310 -10.64 -27.33 -32.82
CA ARG A 310 -10.48 -28.79 -32.95
C ARG A 310 -11.11 -29.55 -31.78
N LEU A 311 -10.95 -29.08 -30.55
CA LEU A 311 -11.54 -29.72 -29.37
C LEU A 311 -13.07 -29.55 -29.33
N LEU A 312 -13.58 -28.39 -29.74
CA LEU A 312 -15.01 -28.03 -29.70
C LEU A 312 -15.85 -28.76 -30.76
N ASN A 313 -15.21 -29.46 -31.71
CA ASN A 313 -15.88 -30.42 -32.59
C ASN A 313 -16.57 -31.55 -31.83
N SER A 314 -16.09 -31.88 -30.62
CA SER A 314 -16.82 -32.74 -29.68
C SER A 314 -17.70 -31.86 -28.78
N PRO A 315 -19.05 -31.96 -28.86
CA PRO A 315 -19.94 -31.12 -28.06
C PRO A 315 -19.71 -31.23 -26.56
N THR A 316 -19.30 -32.40 -26.08
CA THR A 316 -18.96 -32.63 -24.66
C THR A 316 -17.82 -31.74 -24.18
N ASN A 317 -16.83 -31.42 -25.03
CA ASN A 317 -15.71 -30.59 -24.60
C ASN A 317 -16.10 -29.13 -24.31
N ARG A 318 -17.30 -28.68 -24.71
CA ARG A 318 -17.80 -27.33 -24.40
C ARG A 318 -17.95 -27.07 -22.90
N ASP A 319 -18.07 -28.13 -22.11
CA ASP A 319 -18.16 -28.04 -20.64
C ASP A 319 -16.83 -27.63 -19.99
N VAL A 320 -15.70 -27.90 -20.66
CA VAL A 320 -14.35 -27.67 -20.11
C VAL A 320 -13.47 -26.78 -20.98
N VAL A 321 -13.80 -26.57 -22.26
CA VAL A 321 -13.07 -25.68 -23.18
C VAL A 321 -13.84 -24.37 -23.28
N ARG A 322 -13.32 -23.31 -22.67
CA ARG A 322 -14.02 -22.04 -22.50
C ARG A 322 -13.23 -20.88 -23.12
N PRO A 323 -13.89 -19.87 -23.72
CA PRO A 323 -13.22 -18.63 -24.09
C PRO A 323 -12.54 -18.04 -22.85
N TYR A 324 -11.28 -17.60 -22.97
CA TYR A 324 -10.46 -17.18 -21.85
C TYR A 324 -10.15 -15.69 -21.92
N LEU A 325 -10.80 -14.92 -21.07
CA LEU A 325 -10.67 -13.46 -21.02
C LEU A 325 -9.48 -13.07 -20.13
N VAL A 326 -8.55 -12.30 -20.66
CA VAL A 326 -7.49 -11.67 -19.85
C VAL A 326 -7.63 -10.15 -19.85
N GLY A 327 -6.91 -9.47 -18.94
CA GLY A 327 -7.00 -8.01 -18.81
C GLY A 327 -6.70 -7.24 -20.10
N ASP A 328 -5.75 -7.74 -20.92
CA ASP A 328 -5.43 -7.14 -22.22
C ASP A 328 -6.59 -7.22 -23.23
N ASP A 329 -7.37 -8.30 -23.19
CA ASP A 329 -8.54 -8.43 -24.07
C ASP A 329 -9.58 -7.34 -23.75
N ILE A 330 -9.82 -7.04 -22.47
CA ILE A 330 -10.78 -5.99 -22.06
C ILE A 330 -10.36 -4.61 -22.58
N VAL A 331 -9.05 -4.31 -22.52
CA VAL A 331 -8.57 -2.94 -22.70
C VAL A 331 -8.05 -2.63 -24.11
N SER A 332 -7.65 -3.65 -24.86
CA SER A 332 -7.00 -3.53 -26.17
C SER A 332 -7.85 -4.04 -27.32
N ASP A 333 -8.75 -5.00 -27.09
CA ASP A 333 -9.63 -5.52 -28.13
C ASP A 333 -10.81 -4.56 -28.38
N PRO A 334 -11.14 -4.23 -29.65
CA PRO A 334 -12.26 -3.35 -29.99
C PRO A 334 -13.62 -3.82 -29.47
N GLU A 335 -13.81 -5.13 -29.32
CA GLU A 335 -15.05 -5.73 -28.82
C GLU A 335 -14.95 -6.16 -27.35
N SER A 336 -13.78 -5.99 -26.72
CA SER A 336 -13.46 -6.56 -25.41
C SER A 336 -13.68 -8.07 -25.32
N LYS A 337 -13.46 -8.80 -26.42
CA LYS A 337 -13.71 -10.25 -26.51
C LYS A 337 -12.46 -11.08 -26.20
N PRO A 338 -12.61 -12.28 -25.62
CA PRO A 338 -11.52 -13.24 -25.50
C PRO A 338 -10.92 -13.59 -26.86
N ARG A 339 -9.60 -13.54 -26.98
CA ARG A 339 -8.86 -13.93 -28.20
C ARG A 339 -8.19 -15.30 -28.11
N ARG A 340 -8.50 -16.06 -27.05
CA ARG A 340 -7.90 -17.35 -26.72
C ARG A 340 -8.88 -18.20 -25.89
N TYR A 341 -8.54 -19.45 -25.67
CA TYR A 341 -9.34 -20.39 -24.89
C TYR A 341 -8.54 -20.99 -23.74
N VAL A 342 -9.24 -21.64 -22.81
CA VAL A 342 -8.63 -22.36 -21.69
C VAL A 342 -9.36 -23.68 -21.43
N ILE A 343 -8.61 -24.67 -20.99
CA ILE A 343 -9.16 -25.91 -20.43
C ILE A 343 -9.39 -25.70 -18.93
N ASP A 344 -10.66 -25.58 -18.54
CA ASP A 344 -11.12 -25.36 -17.18
C ASP A 344 -11.95 -26.56 -16.69
N PHE A 345 -11.31 -27.47 -15.97
CA PHE A 345 -12.00 -28.59 -15.32
C PHE A 345 -12.75 -28.19 -14.03
N GLY A 346 -12.68 -26.93 -13.60
CA GLY A 346 -13.28 -26.47 -12.36
C GLY A 346 -12.90 -27.33 -11.15
N PHE A 347 -13.91 -27.96 -10.55
CA PHE A 347 -13.77 -28.85 -9.38
C PHE A 347 -13.98 -30.33 -9.71
N LEU A 348 -14.01 -30.72 -10.99
CA LEU A 348 -14.19 -32.11 -11.40
C LEU A 348 -13.16 -33.04 -10.74
N SER A 349 -13.60 -34.23 -10.34
CA SER A 349 -12.71 -35.29 -9.87
C SER A 349 -11.75 -35.70 -11.00
N TYR A 350 -10.66 -36.40 -10.68
CA TYR A 350 -9.76 -36.89 -11.72
C TYR A 350 -10.50 -37.82 -12.70
N GLU A 351 -11.33 -38.72 -12.17
CA GLU A 351 -12.11 -39.68 -12.93
C GLU A 351 -13.08 -38.98 -13.90
N ASP A 352 -13.79 -37.95 -13.43
CA ASP A 352 -14.70 -37.19 -14.30
C ASP A 352 -13.95 -36.35 -15.32
N ALA A 353 -12.83 -35.73 -14.93
CA ALA A 353 -12.01 -34.96 -15.86
C ALA A 353 -11.40 -35.84 -16.97
N GLN A 354 -11.10 -37.11 -16.69
CA GLN A 354 -10.61 -38.06 -17.68
C GLN A 354 -11.63 -38.40 -18.78
N ARG A 355 -12.93 -38.18 -18.54
CA ARG A 355 -13.98 -38.37 -19.56
C ARG A 355 -13.81 -37.40 -20.74
N TYR A 356 -13.16 -36.26 -20.52
CA TYR A 356 -12.75 -35.32 -21.57
C TYR A 356 -11.36 -35.69 -22.10
N ALA A 357 -11.29 -36.80 -22.84
CA ALA A 357 -10.03 -37.43 -23.22
C ALA A 357 -9.03 -36.48 -23.92
N ALA A 358 -9.50 -35.67 -24.89
CA ALA A 358 -8.63 -34.78 -25.65
C ALA A 358 -8.12 -33.58 -24.79
N PRO A 359 -8.98 -32.82 -24.08
CA PRO A 359 -8.50 -31.80 -23.14
C PRO A 359 -7.56 -32.35 -22.05
N MET A 360 -7.88 -33.53 -21.49
CA MET A 360 -7.08 -34.15 -20.44
C MET A 360 -5.67 -34.53 -20.93
N THR A 361 -5.54 -35.03 -22.17
CA THR A 361 -4.23 -35.35 -22.76
C THR A 361 -3.36 -34.10 -22.85
N ILE A 362 -3.90 -32.97 -23.33
CA ILE A 362 -3.17 -31.70 -23.42
C ILE A 362 -2.67 -31.26 -22.05
N VAL A 363 -3.54 -31.26 -21.04
CA VAL A 363 -3.15 -30.84 -19.68
C VAL A 363 -2.12 -31.81 -19.08
N ARG A 364 -2.24 -33.12 -19.36
CA ARG A 364 -1.26 -34.12 -18.90
C ARG A 364 0.13 -33.88 -19.49
N GLU A 365 0.21 -33.54 -20.76
CA GLU A 365 1.48 -33.34 -21.46
C GLU A 365 2.11 -31.99 -21.12
N ARG A 366 1.30 -30.93 -21.02
CA ARG A 366 1.80 -29.54 -20.88
C ARG A 366 1.88 -29.04 -19.45
N VAL A 367 1.03 -29.51 -18.54
CA VAL A 367 0.92 -28.97 -17.18
C VAL A 367 1.54 -29.91 -16.15
N LYS A 368 1.27 -31.22 -16.24
CA LYS A 368 1.71 -32.19 -15.23
C LYS A 368 3.23 -32.18 -14.98
N PRO A 369 4.12 -32.09 -16.00
CA PRO A 369 5.57 -32.12 -15.76
C PRO A 369 6.06 -30.96 -14.88
N GLU A 370 5.51 -29.76 -15.08
CA GLU A 370 5.82 -28.59 -14.25
C GLU A 370 5.22 -28.74 -12.84
N ARG A 371 4.00 -29.28 -12.75
CA ARG A 371 3.31 -29.50 -11.47
C ARG A 371 4.05 -30.50 -10.60
N ASP A 372 4.54 -31.60 -11.16
CA ASP A 372 5.26 -32.66 -10.45
C ASP A 372 6.50 -32.13 -9.71
N GLN A 373 7.13 -31.08 -10.24
CA GLN A 373 8.31 -30.43 -9.64
C GLN A 373 7.94 -29.32 -8.64
N ASN A 374 6.67 -28.97 -8.51
CA ASN A 374 6.23 -27.90 -7.64
C ASN A 374 6.33 -28.31 -6.16
N ARG A 375 6.78 -27.40 -5.29
CA ARG A 375 6.92 -27.64 -3.84
C ARG A 375 5.56 -27.89 -3.16
N ASP A 376 4.50 -27.25 -3.63
CA ASP A 376 3.15 -27.43 -3.08
C ASP A 376 2.58 -28.80 -3.49
N ALA A 377 2.28 -29.64 -2.50
CA ALA A 377 1.73 -30.96 -2.71
C ALA A 377 0.35 -30.95 -3.39
N GLY A 378 -0.46 -29.91 -3.16
CA GLY A 378 -1.77 -29.76 -3.79
C GLY A 378 -1.68 -29.59 -5.30
N PHE A 379 -0.65 -28.89 -5.79
CA PHE A 379 -0.39 -28.76 -7.22
C PHE A 379 0.06 -30.07 -7.86
N ARG A 380 0.77 -30.94 -7.12
CA ARG A 380 1.16 -32.28 -7.59
C ARG A 380 -0.03 -33.23 -7.64
N THR A 381 -0.86 -33.25 -6.60
CA THR A 381 -1.98 -34.21 -6.49
C THR A 381 -3.21 -33.81 -7.29
N SER A 382 -3.41 -32.51 -7.55
CA SER A 382 -4.54 -31.97 -8.34
C SER A 382 -4.06 -31.24 -9.59
N TRP A 383 -3.04 -31.79 -10.28
CA TRP A 383 -2.36 -31.14 -11.40
C TRP A 383 -3.26 -30.76 -12.58
N TRP A 384 -4.40 -31.45 -12.76
CA TRP A 384 -5.37 -31.16 -13.81
C TRP A 384 -6.29 -29.98 -13.47
N ARG A 385 -6.31 -29.51 -12.22
CA ARG A 385 -7.11 -28.37 -11.80
C ARG A 385 -6.28 -27.09 -11.84
N PHE A 386 -6.98 -25.97 -11.98
CA PHE A 386 -6.40 -24.66 -11.73
C PHE A 386 -5.87 -24.56 -10.31
N GLY A 387 -4.80 -23.81 -10.12
CA GLY A 387 -4.22 -23.61 -8.79
C GLY A 387 -5.17 -22.91 -7.82
N ARG A 388 -6.05 -22.03 -8.34
CA ARG A 388 -7.19 -21.46 -7.62
C ARG A 388 -8.43 -21.46 -8.54
N PRO A 389 -9.31 -22.48 -8.48
CA PRO A 389 -10.48 -22.57 -9.36
C PRO A 389 -11.61 -21.58 -9.06
N ARG A 390 -11.60 -20.93 -7.88
CA ARG A 390 -12.55 -19.90 -7.40
C ARG A 390 -14.01 -20.38 -7.34
N GLY A 391 -14.33 -21.22 -6.34
CA GLY A 391 -15.68 -21.77 -6.11
C GLY A 391 -16.74 -20.69 -5.88
N GLU A 392 -16.52 -19.82 -4.88
CA GLU A 392 -17.44 -18.73 -4.52
C GLU A 392 -17.84 -17.84 -5.72
N MET A 393 -16.88 -17.55 -6.61
CA MET A 393 -17.15 -16.80 -7.84
C MET A 393 -18.09 -17.58 -8.77
N ARG A 394 -17.85 -18.88 -8.97
CA ARG A 394 -18.69 -19.72 -9.84
C ARG A 394 -20.09 -19.86 -9.28
N ASP A 395 -20.20 -20.02 -7.96
CA ASP A 395 -21.48 -20.10 -7.27
C ASP A 395 -22.26 -18.79 -7.42
N ALA A 396 -21.59 -17.64 -7.28
CA ALA A 396 -22.22 -16.33 -7.47
C ALA A 396 -22.62 -16.05 -8.93
N LEU A 397 -21.93 -16.64 -9.91
CA LEU A 397 -22.30 -16.56 -11.32
C LEU A 397 -23.38 -17.58 -11.72
N ALA A 398 -23.69 -18.56 -10.87
CA ALA A 398 -24.66 -19.59 -11.18
C ALA A 398 -26.07 -18.98 -11.28
N GLY A 399 -26.73 -19.21 -12.41
CA GLY A 399 -28.07 -18.66 -12.69
C GLY A 399 -28.07 -17.33 -13.43
N LEU A 400 -26.93 -16.65 -13.55
CA LEU A 400 -26.82 -15.43 -14.35
C LEU A 400 -26.62 -15.76 -15.83
N SER A 401 -27.06 -14.84 -16.70
CA SER A 401 -26.81 -14.91 -18.14
C SER A 401 -25.49 -14.27 -18.56
N ARG A 402 -25.08 -13.23 -17.82
CA ARG A 402 -23.90 -12.41 -18.04
C ARG A 402 -23.36 -11.88 -16.72
N PHE A 403 -22.16 -11.32 -16.76
CA PHE A 403 -21.53 -10.67 -15.61
C PHE A 403 -20.70 -9.47 -16.06
N VAL A 404 -20.36 -8.58 -15.13
CA VAL A 404 -19.45 -7.47 -15.41
C VAL A 404 -18.01 -7.93 -15.21
N ALA A 405 -17.17 -7.75 -16.22
CA ALA A 405 -15.73 -7.96 -16.15
C ALA A 405 -15.00 -6.62 -16.17
N ALA A 406 -13.84 -6.54 -15.51
CA ALA A 406 -12.96 -5.38 -15.62
C ALA A 406 -11.47 -5.72 -15.51
N ASN A 407 -10.62 -4.84 -16.05
CA ASN A 407 -9.18 -4.92 -15.79
C ASN A 407 -8.88 -4.63 -14.31
N ARG A 408 -7.85 -5.29 -13.75
CA ARG A 408 -7.47 -5.11 -12.34
C ARG A 408 -6.54 -3.94 -12.07
N TYR A 409 -5.75 -3.56 -13.08
CA TYR A 409 -4.73 -2.52 -12.99
C TYR A 409 -4.81 -1.60 -14.19
N GLY A 410 -4.54 -0.31 -13.99
CA GLY A 410 -4.50 0.69 -15.06
C GLY A 410 -4.69 2.11 -14.54
N LYS A 411 -4.68 3.09 -15.46
CA LYS A 411 -5.09 4.47 -15.17
C LYS A 411 -6.56 4.56 -14.74
N ARG A 412 -7.37 3.60 -15.22
CA ARG A 412 -8.82 3.45 -15.03
C ARG A 412 -9.19 1.98 -14.91
N ILE A 413 -10.29 1.71 -14.22
CA ILE A 413 -10.95 0.40 -14.29
C ILE A 413 -12.05 0.49 -15.34
N LEU A 414 -11.98 -0.38 -16.33
CA LEU A 414 -12.84 -0.38 -17.50
C LEU A 414 -13.76 -1.59 -17.41
N PHE A 415 -15.04 -1.32 -17.22
CA PHE A 415 -16.08 -2.34 -17.06
C PHE A 415 -16.68 -2.72 -18.41
N THR A 416 -16.89 -4.02 -18.64
CA THR A 416 -17.49 -4.58 -19.84
C THR A 416 -18.40 -5.76 -19.50
N TRP A 417 -19.42 -6.00 -20.32
CA TRP A 417 -20.29 -7.17 -20.19
C TRP A 417 -19.62 -8.41 -20.77
N GLN A 418 -19.75 -9.55 -20.08
CA GLN A 418 -19.28 -10.85 -20.57
C GLN A 418 -20.33 -11.94 -20.31
N PRO A 419 -20.56 -12.86 -21.25
CA PRO A 419 -21.45 -13.99 -21.01
C PRO A 419 -20.81 -14.98 -20.04
N VAL A 420 -21.63 -15.67 -19.24
CA VAL A 420 -21.14 -16.64 -18.24
C VAL A 420 -20.37 -17.83 -18.83
N SER A 421 -20.45 -18.06 -20.14
CA SER A 421 -19.62 -19.06 -20.85
C SER A 421 -18.13 -18.72 -20.84
N VAL A 422 -17.77 -17.43 -20.73
CA VAL A 422 -16.39 -16.95 -20.69
C VAL A 422 -15.75 -17.27 -19.34
N CYS A 423 -14.53 -17.80 -19.37
CA CYS A 423 -13.68 -17.96 -18.19
C CYS A 423 -12.81 -16.71 -18.01
N PRO A 424 -12.99 -15.93 -16.93
CA PRO A 424 -12.12 -14.80 -16.62
C PRO A 424 -10.76 -15.26 -16.09
N GLY A 425 -9.69 -14.53 -16.41
CA GLY A 425 -8.33 -14.77 -15.92
C GLY A 425 -8.05 -14.21 -14.53
N ASP A 426 -6.87 -14.51 -13.99
CA ASP A 426 -6.43 -14.15 -12.64
C ASP A 426 -6.28 -12.64 -12.42
N ILE A 427 -6.11 -11.87 -13.49
CA ILE A 427 -6.02 -10.41 -13.47
C ILE A 427 -7.32 -9.73 -13.92
N VAL A 428 -8.40 -10.49 -14.11
CA VAL A 428 -9.73 -9.96 -14.41
C VAL A 428 -10.55 -9.90 -13.11
N LEU A 429 -11.18 -8.74 -12.88
CA LEU A 429 -12.19 -8.56 -11.86
C LEU A 429 -13.54 -9.05 -12.40
N VAL A 430 -14.30 -9.73 -11.55
CA VAL A 430 -15.59 -10.33 -11.89
C VAL A 430 -16.61 -9.80 -10.91
N PHE A 431 -17.67 -9.16 -11.40
CA PHE A 431 -18.80 -8.74 -10.58
C PHE A 431 -20.03 -9.53 -11.00
N ALA A 432 -20.55 -10.33 -10.06
CA ALA A 432 -21.71 -11.20 -10.23
C ALA A 432 -23.01 -10.39 -10.17
N MET A 433 -23.19 -9.53 -11.16
CA MET A 433 -24.35 -8.66 -11.37
C MET A 433 -24.67 -8.67 -12.86
N GLU A 434 -25.96 -8.67 -13.23
CA GLU A 434 -26.40 -8.74 -14.63
C GLU A 434 -27.29 -7.56 -15.07
N ASP A 435 -27.58 -6.62 -14.17
CA ASP A 435 -28.40 -5.45 -14.40
C ASP A 435 -27.59 -4.22 -14.86
N ASP A 436 -28.21 -3.36 -15.65
CA ASP A 436 -27.56 -2.18 -16.22
C ASP A 436 -27.34 -1.06 -15.18
N HIS A 437 -28.14 -1.03 -14.10
CA HIS A 437 -27.92 -0.10 -12.99
C HIS A 437 -26.56 -0.38 -12.33
N ALA A 438 -26.24 -1.64 -12.05
CA ALA A 438 -24.97 -2.04 -11.45
C ALA A 438 -23.74 -1.60 -12.27
N ILE A 439 -23.73 -1.89 -13.58
CA ILE A 439 -22.60 -1.47 -14.44
C ILE A 439 -22.55 0.05 -14.62
N GLY A 440 -23.69 0.74 -14.58
CA GLY A 440 -23.79 2.19 -14.55
C GLY A 440 -23.10 2.78 -13.33
N VAL A 441 -23.49 2.35 -12.12
CA VAL A 441 -22.85 2.79 -10.88
C VAL A 441 -21.34 2.49 -10.89
N LEU A 442 -20.93 1.29 -11.29
CA LEU A 442 -19.51 0.93 -11.38
C LEU A 442 -18.73 1.84 -12.35
N SER A 443 -19.37 2.25 -13.46
CA SER A 443 -18.73 3.07 -14.48
C SER A 443 -18.68 4.56 -14.13
N SER A 444 -19.41 5.01 -13.10
CA SER A 444 -19.42 6.40 -12.65
C SER A 444 -18.09 6.88 -12.08
N LEU A 445 -17.82 8.18 -12.18
CA LEU A 445 -16.71 8.85 -11.53
C LEU A 445 -16.72 8.62 -10.02
N THR A 446 -17.91 8.60 -9.41
CA THR A 446 -18.11 8.36 -7.97
C THR A 446 -17.50 7.03 -7.55
N HIS A 447 -17.79 5.93 -8.27
CA HIS A 447 -17.19 4.64 -7.95
C HIS A 447 -15.70 4.57 -8.30
N GLN A 448 -15.29 5.15 -9.42
CA GLN A 448 -13.88 5.17 -9.85
C GLN A 448 -12.98 5.87 -8.82
N GLU A 449 -13.42 7.02 -8.32
CA GLU A 449 -12.64 7.81 -7.37
C GLU A 449 -12.65 7.20 -5.96
N TRP A 450 -13.75 6.59 -5.55
CA TRP A 450 -13.77 5.76 -4.35
C TRP A 450 -12.80 4.59 -4.46
N ALA A 451 -12.87 3.84 -5.56
CA ALA A 451 -11.99 2.71 -5.80
C ALA A 451 -10.52 3.12 -5.85
N ARG A 452 -10.21 4.27 -6.45
CA ARG A 452 -8.86 4.86 -6.48
C ARG A 452 -8.39 5.21 -5.08
N ALA A 453 -9.24 5.82 -4.24
CA ALA A 453 -8.92 6.19 -2.88
C ALA A 453 -8.69 4.97 -1.97
N GLN A 454 -9.47 3.90 -2.15
CA GLN A 454 -9.42 2.67 -1.34
C GLN A 454 -8.39 1.63 -1.80
N SER A 455 -7.80 1.81 -2.98
CA SER A 455 -6.91 0.82 -3.59
C SER A 455 -5.44 1.22 -3.46
N SER A 456 -4.55 0.23 -3.47
CA SER A 456 -3.12 0.48 -3.59
C SER A 456 -2.69 0.84 -5.00
N THR A 457 -1.47 1.35 -5.12
CA THR A 457 -0.78 1.53 -6.38
C THR A 457 0.15 0.34 -6.70
N LEU A 458 0.40 0.13 -7.98
CA LEU A 458 1.47 -0.67 -8.54
C LEU A 458 2.24 0.27 -9.46
N GLU A 459 3.38 0.77 -9.00
CA GLU A 459 4.07 1.91 -9.62
C GLU A 459 3.09 3.11 -9.65
N ASP A 460 2.81 3.67 -10.82
CA ASP A 460 1.90 4.78 -11.06
C ASP A 460 0.43 4.37 -11.30
N ARG A 461 0.16 3.07 -11.48
CA ARG A 461 -1.18 2.54 -11.81
C ARG A 461 -1.89 2.06 -10.56
N PHE A 462 -3.15 2.44 -10.36
CA PHE A 462 -3.91 1.89 -9.23
C PHE A 462 -4.37 0.46 -9.51
N ARG A 463 -4.41 -0.35 -8.45
CA ARG A 463 -4.77 -1.77 -8.48
C ARG A 463 -6.04 -1.98 -7.68
N TYR A 464 -7.14 -2.19 -8.39
CA TYR A 464 -8.43 -2.45 -7.76
C TYR A 464 -8.39 -3.74 -6.93
N THR A 465 -8.87 -3.64 -5.70
CA THR A 465 -8.97 -4.75 -4.77
C THR A 465 -10.42 -4.87 -4.30
N PRO A 466 -11.16 -5.95 -4.65
CA PRO A 466 -12.57 -6.10 -4.28
C PRO A 466 -12.85 -5.86 -2.80
N THR A 467 -12.00 -6.35 -1.90
CA THR A 467 -12.21 -6.27 -0.46
C THR A 467 -11.97 -4.88 0.14
N SER A 468 -11.26 -3.97 -0.54
CA SER A 468 -11.05 -2.60 -0.06
C SER A 468 -11.86 -1.58 -0.85
N ALA A 469 -12.07 -1.80 -2.16
CA ALA A 469 -12.84 -0.90 -3.01
C ALA A 469 -14.34 -1.27 -3.04
N PHE A 470 -14.69 -2.47 -3.52
CA PHE A 470 -16.08 -2.86 -3.70
C PHE A 470 -16.79 -3.14 -2.38
N GLU A 471 -16.18 -3.92 -1.49
CA GLU A 471 -16.80 -4.31 -0.22
C GLU A 471 -17.00 -3.15 0.75
N THR A 472 -16.31 -2.02 0.57
CA THR A 472 -16.50 -0.81 1.39
C THR A 472 -17.39 0.23 0.72
N PHE A 473 -17.66 0.11 -0.58
CA PHE A 473 -18.41 1.11 -1.34
C PHE A 473 -19.87 1.16 -0.90
N PRO A 474 -20.36 2.29 -0.38
CA PRO A 474 -21.78 2.44 -0.09
C PRO A 474 -22.52 2.73 -1.39
N TRP A 475 -23.18 1.73 -1.95
CA TRP A 475 -24.06 1.80 -3.11
C TRP A 475 -25.24 2.76 -2.87
N PRO A 476 -25.77 3.41 -3.92
CA PRO A 476 -26.98 4.20 -3.77
C PRO A 476 -28.18 3.30 -3.45
N GLN A 477 -29.20 3.86 -2.79
CA GLN A 477 -30.49 3.21 -2.56
C GLN A 477 -31.60 3.97 -3.31
N PRO A 478 -31.60 3.93 -4.65
CA PRO A 478 -32.53 4.70 -5.46
C PRO A 478 -33.96 4.16 -5.39
N ASP A 479 -34.93 5.02 -5.67
CA ASP A 479 -36.26 4.58 -6.11
C ASP A 479 -36.21 3.98 -7.53
N GLU A 480 -37.33 3.41 -8.01
CA GLU A 480 -37.38 2.76 -9.32
C GLU A 480 -37.07 3.72 -10.49
N VAL A 481 -37.47 4.99 -10.36
CA VAL A 481 -37.25 6.00 -11.40
C VAL A 481 -35.77 6.36 -11.48
N GLN A 482 -35.13 6.58 -10.33
CA GLN A 482 -33.70 6.84 -10.22
C GLN A 482 -32.87 5.63 -10.65
N ARG A 483 -33.30 4.41 -10.30
CA ARG A 483 -32.64 3.16 -10.69
C ARG A 483 -32.61 3.01 -12.21
N GLU A 484 -33.76 3.23 -12.87
CA GLU A 484 -33.83 3.16 -14.33
C GLU A 484 -33.07 4.30 -15.02
N ALA A 485 -33.04 5.50 -14.43
CA ALA A 485 -32.26 6.62 -14.96
C ALA A 485 -30.75 6.29 -15.02
N VAL A 486 -30.20 5.69 -13.97
CA VAL A 486 -28.80 5.23 -13.94
C VAL A 486 -28.59 4.07 -14.93
N ALA A 487 -29.52 3.12 -15.00
CA ALA A 487 -29.45 2.00 -15.93
C ALA A 487 -29.41 2.46 -17.39
N GLU A 488 -30.27 3.41 -17.76
CA GLU A 488 -30.34 3.96 -19.11
C GLU A 488 -29.08 4.79 -19.46
N ALA A 489 -28.60 5.62 -18.53
CA ALA A 489 -27.35 6.35 -18.72
C ALA A 489 -26.17 5.40 -18.92
N GLY A 490 -26.08 4.34 -18.11
CA GLY A 490 -25.07 3.29 -18.21
C GLY A 490 -25.13 2.54 -19.56
N ARG A 491 -26.33 2.13 -20.00
CA ARG A 491 -26.53 1.49 -21.31
C ARG A 491 -26.05 2.38 -22.45
N ARG A 492 -26.51 3.64 -22.50
CA ARG A 492 -26.14 4.59 -23.56
C ARG A 492 -24.63 4.81 -23.62
N LEU A 493 -23.99 4.95 -22.46
CA LEU A 493 -22.54 5.08 -22.36
C LEU A 493 -21.81 3.86 -22.94
N ILE A 494 -22.19 2.65 -22.52
CA ILE A 494 -21.53 1.41 -22.94
C ILE A 494 -21.72 1.17 -24.43
N VAL A 495 -22.95 1.36 -24.95
CA VAL A 495 -23.26 1.21 -26.37
C VAL A 495 -22.42 2.17 -27.20
N ARG A 496 -22.42 3.46 -26.85
CA ARG A 496 -21.68 4.47 -27.61
C ARG A 496 -20.18 4.21 -27.63
N ARG A 497 -19.63 3.83 -26.49
CA ARG A 497 -18.22 3.44 -26.35
C ARG A 497 -17.87 2.26 -27.25
N SER A 498 -18.72 1.23 -27.28
CA SER A 498 -18.54 0.05 -28.13
C SER A 498 -18.63 0.38 -29.62
N GLU A 499 -19.56 1.25 -30.03
CA GLU A 499 -19.64 1.76 -31.41
C GLU A 499 -18.33 2.43 -31.85
N ILE A 500 -17.82 3.36 -31.04
CA ILE A 500 -16.58 4.07 -31.37
C ILE A 500 -15.39 3.09 -31.47
N CYS A 501 -15.27 2.15 -30.53
CA CYS A 501 -14.23 1.14 -30.55
C CYS A 501 -14.27 0.31 -31.84
N LEU A 502 -15.46 -0.13 -32.26
CA LEU A 502 -15.67 -0.88 -33.49
C LEU A 502 -15.40 -0.05 -34.75
N GLU A 503 -15.94 1.17 -34.83
CA GLU A 503 -15.74 2.07 -35.98
C GLU A 503 -14.27 2.40 -36.20
N ARG A 504 -13.52 2.58 -35.11
CA ARG A 504 -12.12 3.03 -35.13
C ARG A 504 -11.12 1.88 -35.03
N GLN A 505 -11.58 0.66 -34.75
CA GLN A 505 -10.75 -0.51 -34.48
C GLN A 505 -9.72 -0.25 -33.38
N ILE A 506 -10.18 0.32 -32.27
CA ILE A 506 -9.37 0.64 -31.10
C ILE A 506 -9.95 0.03 -29.84
N GLY A 507 -9.10 -0.42 -28.91
CA GLY A 507 -9.52 -0.84 -27.58
C GLY A 507 -9.85 0.33 -26.65
N LEU A 508 -10.47 0.00 -25.52
CA LEU A 508 -10.92 0.97 -24.51
C LEU A 508 -9.80 1.88 -23.99
N THR A 509 -8.57 1.37 -23.79
CA THR A 509 -7.45 2.21 -23.32
C THR A 509 -7.18 3.36 -24.29
N LYS A 510 -7.11 3.06 -25.59
CA LYS A 510 -6.83 4.07 -26.59
C LYS A 510 -7.98 5.06 -26.73
N LEU A 511 -9.22 4.57 -26.72
CA LEU A 511 -10.41 5.42 -26.71
C LEU A 511 -10.38 6.43 -25.55
N TYR A 512 -10.15 5.97 -24.32
CA TYR A 512 -10.15 6.86 -23.16
C TYR A 512 -8.95 7.81 -23.09
N ASN A 513 -7.81 7.44 -23.67
CA ASN A 513 -6.70 8.38 -23.82
C ASN A 513 -7.09 9.50 -24.81
N GLU A 514 -7.72 9.16 -25.95
CA GLU A 514 -8.21 10.17 -26.90
C GLU A 514 -9.30 11.07 -26.27
N VAL A 515 -10.18 10.51 -25.41
CA VAL A 515 -11.17 11.30 -24.64
C VAL A 515 -10.48 12.29 -23.69
N ASP A 516 -9.41 11.87 -23.01
CA ASP A 516 -8.61 12.74 -22.14
C ASP A 516 -8.00 13.91 -22.93
N ASP A 517 -7.55 13.65 -24.15
CA ASP A 517 -6.99 14.63 -25.07
C ASP A 517 -8.08 15.53 -25.72
N GLY A 518 -9.35 15.33 -25.36
CA GLY A 518 -10.48 16.18 -25.76
C GLY A 518 -11.31 15.66 -26.93
N ALA A 519 -11.06 14.43 -27.40
CA ALA A 519 -11.90 13.77 -28.42
C ALA A 519 -13.22 13.26 -27.84
N TYR A 520 -14.17 12.91 -28.73
CA TYR A 520 -15.47 12.29 -28.40
C TYR A 520 -16.26 13.04 -27.31
N ARG A 521 -16.56 14.33 -27.55
CA ARG A 521 -17.32 15.18 -26.62
C ARG A 521 -18.71 14.62 -26.30
N ASP A 522 -19.32 13.90 -27.25
CA ASP A 522 -20.56 13.15 -27.06
C ASP A 522 -20.40 12.06 -25.99
N LEU A 523 -19.30 11.28 -26.03
CA LEU A 523 -19.02 10.26 -25.04
C LEU A 523 -18.74 10.88 -23.66
N ARG A 524 -18.05 12.02 -23.60
CA ARG A 524 -17.87 12.78 -22.35
C ARG A 524 -19.20 13.23 -21.76
N GLY A 525 -20.10 13.78 -22.58
CA GLY A 525 -21.43 14.16 -22.12
C GLY A 525 -22.27 12.98 -21.62
N LEU A 526 -22.04 11.76 -22.11
CA LEU A 526 -22.66 10.55 -21.57
C LEU A 526 -22.09 10.14 -20.20
N HIS A 527 -20.81 10.37 -19.95
CA HIS A 527 -20.24 10.23 -18.60
C HIS A 527 -20.84 11.25 -17.64
N ASP A 528 -20.89 12.53 -18.05
CA ASP A 528 -21.45 13.59 -17.21
C ASP A 528 -22.90 13.28 -16.82
N ALA A 529 -23.73 12.82 -17.78
CA ALA A 529 -25.10 12.41 -17.53
C ALA A 529 -25.22 11.18 -16.60
N LEU A 530 -24.30 10.22 -16.71
CA LEU A 530 -24.25 9.07 -15.80
C LEU A 530 -23.88 9.51 -14.39
N ASP A 531 -22.90 10.39 -14.24
CA ASP A 531 -22.44 10.88 -12.94
C ASP A 531 -23.53 11.71 -12.24
N GLU A 532 -24.26 12.56 -12.99
CA GLU A 532 -25.42 13.29 -12.47
C GLU A 532 -26.55 12.34 -12.03
N ALA A 533 -26.84 11.30 -12.82
CA ALA A 533 -27.85 10.30 -12.46
C ALA A 533 -27.46 9.52 -11.20
N VAL A 534 -26.18 9.17 -11.04
CA VAL A 534 -25.68 8.50 -9.84
C VAL A 534 -25.72 9.44 -8.63
N ALA A 535 -25.32 10.71 -8.77
CA ALA A 535 -25.45 11.69 -7.69
C ALA A 535 -26.92 11.87 -7.26
N ALA A 536 -27.85 11.92 -8.21
CA ALA A 536 -29.28 11.98 -7.92
C ALA A 536 -29.78 10.71 -7.19
N ALA A 537 -29.28 9.53 -7.54
CA ALA A 537 -29.58 8.27 -6.84
C ALA A 537 -29.08 8.24 -5.38
N TYR A 538 -28.07 9.06 -5.04
CA TYR A 538 -27.66 9.30 -3.65
C TYR A 538 -28.42 10.44 -2.96
N GLY A 539 -29.28 11.18 -3.69
CA GLY A 539 -29.94 12.39 -3.19
C GLY A 539 -29.01 13.59 -3.07
N TRP A 540 -27.88 13.60 -3.79
CA TRP A 540 -26.89 14.67 -3.76
C TRP A 540 -27.19 15.77 -4.80
N PRO A 541 -26.68 17.00 -4.59
CA PRO A 541 -26.72 18.01 -5.63
C PRO A 541 -25.82 17.61 -6.82
N ALA A 542 -26.20 18.02 -8.03
CA ALA A 542 -25.43 17.73 -9.26
C ALA A 542 -23.97 18.22 -9.18
N SER A 543 -23.68 19.27 -8.41
CA SER A 543 -22.31 19.74 -8.18
C SER A 543 -21.39 18.69 -7.55
N ALA A 544 -21.93 17.77 -6.76
CA ALA A 544 -21.16 16.68 -6.15
C ALA A 544 -20.77 15.59 -7.17
N ALA A 545 -21.47 15.49 -8.30
CA ALA A 545 -21.18 14.51 -9.35
C ALA A 545 -19.78 14.69 -9.97
N HIS A 546 -19.26 15.93 -9.96
CA HIS A 546 -17.99 16.30 -10.59
C HIS A 546 -16.91 16.73 -9.59
N ASP A 547 -17.18 16.61 -8.29
CA ASP A 547 -16.21 16.89 -7.23
C ASP A 547 -15.84 15.59 -6.51
N ALA A 548 -14.69 15.03 -6.90
CA ALA A 548 -14.18 13.78 -6.34
C ALA A 548 -13.85 13.85 -4.85
N GLN A 549 -13.53 15.03 -4.32
CA GLN A 549 -13.26 15.18 -2.88
C GLN A 549 -14.56 15.16 -2.10
N GLU A 550 -15.55 15.90 -2.58
CA GLU A 550 -16.87 15.96 -1.96
C GLU A 550 -17.61 14.63 -2.06
N SER A 551 -17.59 13.95 -3.23
CA SER A 551 -18.23 12.65 -3.39
C SER A 551 -17.63 11.61 -2.44
N ASN A 552 -16.30 11.55 -2.31
CA ASN A 552 -15.64 10.65 -1.38
C ASN A 552 -15.94 10.96 0.09
N ARG A 553 -16.06 12.24 0.47
CA ARG A 553 -16.45 12.65 1.82
C ARG A 553 -17.87 12.15 2.13
N LEU A 554 -18.82 12.39 1.23
CA LEU A 554 -20.22 11.95 1.37
C LEU A 554 -20.34 10.42 1.41
N LEU A 555 -19.58 9.70 0.57
CA LEU A 555 -19.51 8.23 0.64
C LEU A 555 -18.97 7.75 1.98
N LEU A 556 -17.92 8.37 2.53
CA LEU A 556 -17.37 7.95 3.81
C LEU A 556 -18.37 8.16 4.96
N GLU A 557 -19.10 9.27 4.95
CA GLU A 557 -20.18 9.54 5.91
C GLU A 557 -21.29 8.49 5.81
N LEU A 558 -21.74 8.19 4.59
CA LEU A 558 -22.74 7.16 4.34
C LEU A 558 -22.26 5.77 4.77
N ASN A 559 -21.01 5.41 4.46
CA ASN A 559 -20.39 4.15 4.89
C ASN A 559 -20.40 4.02 6.43
N ARG A 560 -20.04 5.08 7.15
CA ARG A 560 -20.03 5.11 8.62
C ARG A 560 -21.43 4.97 9.20
N ALA A 561 -22.42 5.68 8.66
CA ALA A 561 -23.80 5.59 9.11
C ALA A 561 -24.39 4.17 8.89
N ILE A 562 -24.11 3.55 7.73
CA ILE A 562 -24.49 2.17 7.46
C ILE A 562 -23.80 1.21 8.44
N ALA A 563 -22.48 1.35 8.64
CA ALA A 563 -21.72 0.50 9.54
C ALA A 563 -22.15 0.63 11.00
N ALA A 564 -22.62 1.81 11.42
CA ALA A 564 -23.19 2.07 12.74
C ALA A 564 -24.64 1.57 12.89
N GLY A 565 -25.28 1.13 11.79
CA GLY A 565 -26.68 0.69 11.80
C GLY A 565 -27.69 1.84 11.91
N GLU A 566 -27.29 3.06 11.56
CA GLU A 566 -28.12 4.26 11.62
C GLU A 566 -29.11 4.35 10.44
N ILE A 567 -28.84 3.59 9.36
CA ILE A 567 -29.61 3.60 8.12
C ILE A 567 -30.01 2.15 7.78
N GLU A 568 -31.29 1.93 7.46
CA GLU A 568 -31.71 0.68 6.83
C GLU A 568 -31.15 0.62 5.41
N TYR A 569 -30.29 -0.37 5.15
CA TYR A 569 -29.45 -0.41 3.95
C TYR A 569 -29.57 -1.74 3.21
N ARG A 570 -30.23 -1.68 2.04
CA ARG A 570 -30.60 -2.77 1.13
C ARG A 570 -30.45 -2.32 -0.33
N PRO A 571 -29.22 -2.00 -0.79
CA PRO A 571 -29.00 -1.45 -2.14
C PRO A 571 -29.30 -2.43 -3.29
N PHE A 572 -29.43 -3.73 -2.97
CA PHE A 572 -29.62 -4.80 -3.94
C PHE A 572 -31.00 -5.48 -3.84
N ASP A 573 -31.88 -4.99 -2.97
CA ASP A 573 -33.26 -5.49 -2.84
C ASP A 573 -34.18 -4.83 -3.86
#